data_AF-A0A8J4B4T4-F1
#
_entry.id   AF-A0A8J4B4T4-F1
#
_cell.length_a   1.000
_cell.length_b   1.000
_cell.length_c   1.000
_cell.angle_alpha   90.00
_cell.angle_beta   90.00
_cell.angle_gamma   90.00
#
_symmetry.space_group_name_H-M   'P 1'
#
loop_
_entity.id
_entity.type
_entity.pdbx_description
1 polymer ?
#
loop_
_entity_poly.entity_id
_entity_poly.type
_entity_poly.pdbx_seq_one_letter_code
_entity_poly.pdbx_strand_id
1 'polypeptide(L)'
;MVSTLKALNPQCNLSQAALRQQIPPGLRWLGLLGTALTAAIARWLRDKYREESSRTSLTRVLDVFREAQAVLRGPGALGPDGERHLVGGALSYADIAMAVAVQALKPFGPSSAASARPPLKVLQPYQAEFADLIAWRDALFAKYFPTDTKSD
;
A
#
# COMPACT_ATOMS: atom_id res chain seq x y z
N MET A 1 33.04 0.96 -31.22
CA MET A 1 33.28 1.89 -30.09
C MET A 1 31.95 2.16 -29.42
N VAL A 2 31.61 1.37 -28.41
CA VAL A 2 30.36 1.49 -27.63
C VAL A 2 30.77 1.62 -26.16
N SER A 3 30.88 2.87 -25.72
CA SER A 3 30.99 3.33 -24.33
C SER A 3 30.22 4.65 -24.37
N THR A 4 29.05 4.81 -23.78
CA THR A 4 28.86 4.96 -22.33
C THR A 4 27.36 4.85 -22.00
N LEU A 5 26.94 3.74 -21.38
CA LEU A 5 25.68 3.63 -20.64
C LEU A 5 26.02 3.17 -19.21
N LYS A 6 26.50 4.10 -18.39
CA LYS A 6 26.75 3.88 -16.97
C LYS A 6 26.30 5.11 -16.18
N ALA A 7 24.99 5.32 -16.14
CA ALA A 7 24.34 6.26 -15.24
C ALA A 7 22.92 5.78 -14.94
N LEU A 8 22.79 4.61 -14.33
CA LEU A 8 21.55 4.18 -13.69
C LEU A 8 21.85 3.78 -12.25
N ASN A 9 21.27 4.59 -11.37
CA ASN A 9 20.82 4.25 -10.02
C ASN A 9 21.92 4.15 -8.94
N PRO A 10 22.17 5.22 -8.14
CA PRO A 10 22.82 5.04 -6.86
C PRO A 10 21.92 4.15 -6.01
N GLN A 11 22.38 2.92 -5.82
CA GLN A 11 21.87 2.00 -4.81
C GLN A 11 21.59 2.79 -3.54
N CYS A 12 20.36 2.64 -3.02
CA CYS A 12 19.94 3.15 -1.73
C CYS A 12 20.83 2.49 -0.66
N ASN A 13 22.02 3.06 -0.46
CA ASN A 13 22.86 2.84 0.70
C ASN A 13 22.11 3.46 1.87
N LEU A 14 21.16 2.70 2.45
CA LEU A 14 20.70 2.93 3.81
C LEU A 14 21.97 2.97 4.66
N SER A 15 22.41 4.18 5.00
CA SER A 15 23.68 4.37 5.70
C SER A 15 23.63 3.55 6.99
N GLN A 16 24.75 2.92 7.34
CA GLN A 16 24.87 2.09 8.53
C GLN A 16 24.41 2.83 9.81
N ALA A 17 24.47 4.16 9.80
CA ALA A 17 23.96 5.05 10.84
C ALA A 17 22.42 5.03 10.95
N ALA A 18 21.69 5.03 9.83
CA ALA A 18 20.23 4.96 9.82
C ALA A 18 19.71 3.61 10.34
N LEU A 19 20.42 2.52 10.02
CA LEU A 19 20.13 1.19 10.55
C LEU A 19 20.33 1.11 12.07
N ARG A 20 21.37 1.74 12.62
CA ARG A 20 21.63 1.77 14.08
C ARG A 20 20.52 2.45 14.88
N GLN A 21 19.83 3.44 14.30
CA GLN A 21 18.73 4.12 14.97
C GLN A 21 17.46 3.27 15.07
N GLN A 22 17.27 2.29 14.19
CA GLN A 22 16.11 1.39 14.18
C GLN A 22 16.29 0.13 15.05
N ILE A 23 17.47 -0.07 15.67
CA ILE A 23 17.71 -1.25 16.52
C ILE A 23 17.06 -1.04 17.89
N PRO A 24 16.18 -1.96 18.34
CA PRO A 24 15.57 -1.93 19.66
C PRO A 24 16.64 -1.84 20.76
N PRO A 25 16.41 -1.06 21.84
CA PRO A 25 17.42 -0.83 22.87
C PRO A 25 18.03 -2.11 23.45
N GLY A 26 17.21 -3.15 23.64
CA GLY A 26 17.61 -4.46 24.15
C GLY A 26 18.48 -5.31 23.20
N LEU A 27 18.69 -4.89 21.95
CA LEU A 27 19.58 -5.56 20.98
C LEU A 27 20.88 -4.78 20.75
N ARG A 28 21.04 -3.59 21.33
CA ARG A 28 22.23 -2.75 21.18
C ARG A 28 23.46 -3.31 21.93
N TRP A 29 23.24 -4.05 23.02
CA TRP A 29 24.31 -4.67 23.80
C TRP A 29 25.08 -5.76 23.03
N LEU A 30 24.47 -6.35 22.00
CA LEU A 30 25.08 -7.36 21.12
C LEU A 30 26.07 -6.77 20.11
N GLY A 31 26.27 -5.45 20.08
CA GLY A 31 27.29 -4.78 19.27
C GLY A 31 27.23 -5.16 17.78
N LEU A 32 28.37 -5.58 17.23
CA LEU A 32 28.49 -6.01 15.83
C LEU A 32 27.59 -7.21 15.48
N LEU A 33 27.37 -8.12 16.42
CA LEU A 33 26.51 -9.29 16.21
C LEU A 33 25.04 -8.88 15.99
N GLY A 34 24.56 -7.90 16.75
CA GLY A 34 23.21 -7.35 16.60
C GLY A 34 23.01 -6.68 15.24
N THR A 35 24.05 -5.98 14.75
CA THR A 35 23.99 -5.37 13.41
C THR A 35 24.00 -6.41 12.28
N ALA A 36 24.74 -7.51 12.44
CA ALA A 36 24.75 -8.60 11.47
C ALA A 36 23.40 -9.34 11.43
N LEU A 37 22.80 -9.61 12.60
CA LEU A 37 21.50 -10.25 12.70
C LEU A 37 20.37 -9.40 12.11
N THR A 38 20.32 -8.10 12.43
CA THR A 38 19.33 -7.18 11.85
C THR A 38 19.50 -7.03 10.34
N ALA A 39 20.74 -6.97 9.84
CA ALA A 39 21.00 -6.96 8.40
C ALA A 39 20.57 -8.27 7.72
N ALA A 40 20.77 -9.42 8.37
CA ALA A 40 20.33 -10.72 7.85
C ALA A 40 18.80 -10.84 7.81
N ILE A 41 18.11 -10.42 8.88
CA ILE A 41 16.63 -10.40 8.92
C ILE A 41 16.08 -9.42 7.89
N ALA A 42 16.63 -8.21 7.80
CA ALA A 42 16.19 -7.22 6.81
C ALA A 42 16.41 -7.71 5.37
N ARG A 43 17.51 -8.44 5.12
CA ARG A 43 17.78 -9.07 3.82
C ARG A 43 16.80 -10.20 3.55
N TRP A 44 16.57 -11.09 4.51
CA TRP A 44 15.60 -12.17 4.38
C TRP A 44 14.17 -11.66 4.14
N LEU A 45 13.73 -10.64 4.89
CA LEU A 45 12.44 -9.99 4.66
C LEU A 45 12.40 -9.37 3.27
N ARG A 46 13.46 -8.66 2.87
CA ARG A 46 13.54 -8.07 1.53
C ARG A 46 13.47 -9.14 0.45
N ASP A 47 14.18 -10.25 0.60
CA ASP A 47 14.20 -11.33 -0.40
C ASP A 47 12.84 -12.04 -0.45
N LYS A 48 12.23 -12.33 0.71
CA LYS A 48 10.87 -12.87 0.81
C LYS A 48 9.84 -11.97 0.12
N TYR A 49 9.82 -10.69 0.46
CA TYR A 49 8.90 -9.73 -0.15
C TYR A 49 9.27 -9.37 -1.59
N ARG A 50 10.52 -9.56 -2.02
CA ARG A 50 10.95 -9.36 -3.41
C ARG A 50 10.49 -10.50 -4.29
N GLU A 51 10.57 -11.74 -3.81
CA GLU A 51 10.01 -12.90 -4.51
C GLU A 51 8.48 -12.80 -4.62
N GLU A 52 7.79 -12.39 -3.56
CA GLU A 52 6.34 -12.14 -3.57
C GLU A 52 5.95 -10.93 -4.44
N SER A 53 6.74 -9.85 -4.41
CA SER A 53 6.54 -8.69 -5.29
C SER A 53 6.85 -9.02 -6.76
N SER A 54 7.79 -9.93 -7.03
CA SER A 54 8.11 -10.39 -8.39
C SER A 54 7.01 -11.27 -8.99
N ARG A 55 6.17 -11.88 -8.15
CA ARG A 55 4.98 -12.65 -8.57
C ARG A 55 3.72 -11.81 -8.70
N THR A 56 3.65 -10.68 -8.00
CA THR A 56 2.57 -9.70 -8.12
C THR A 56 2.90 -8.73 -9.25
N SER A 57 2.70 -9.16 -10.50
CA SER A 57 2.88 -8.27 -11.64
C SER A 57 1.88 -7.10 -11.55
N LEU A 58 2.30 -5.91 -12.01
CA LEU A 58 1.42 -4.75 -12.12
C LEU A 58 0.10 -5.10 -12.83
N THR A 59 0.18 -5.92 -13.88
CA THR A 59 -0.97 -6.45 -14.61
C THR A 59 -1.98 -7.14 -13.68
N ARG A 60 -1.52 -8.05 -12.81
CA ARG A 60 -2.41 -8.74 -11.86
C ARG A 60 -3.08 -7.78 -10.88
N VAL A 61 -2.36 -6.75 -10.42
CA VAL A 61 -2.96 -5.72 -9.54
C VAL A 61 -4.06 -4.97 -10.27
N LEU A 62 -3.81 -4.56 -11.52
CA LEU A 62 -4.80 -3.86 -12.33
C LEU A 62 -6.00 -4.75 -12.64
N ASP A 63 -5.79 -6.04 -12.92
CA ASP A 63 -6.88 -6.98 -13.19
C ASP A 63 -7.78 -7.16 -11.96
N VAL A 64 -7.20 -7.26 -10.77
CA VAL A 64 -7.96 -7.30 -9.50
C VAL A 64 -8.78 -6.01 -9.30
N PHE A 65 -8.24 -4.84 -9.64
CA PHE A 65 -8.99 -3.58 -9.55
C PHE A 65 -10.12 -3.50 -10.58
N ARG A 66 -9.90 -3.99 -11.80
CA ARG A 66 -10.95 -4.07 -12.83
C ARG A 66 -12.06 -5.03 -12.41
N GLU A 67 -11.72 -6.18 -11.85
CA GLU A 67 -12.67 -7.15 -11.33
C GLU A 67 -13.50 -6.54 -10.20
N ALA A 68 -12.86 -5.90 -9.22
CA ALA A 68 -13.54 -5.21 -8.14
C ALA A 68 -14.50 -4.12 -8.67
N GLN A 69 -14.05 -3.30 -9.62
CA GLN A 69 -14.88 -2.28 -10.25
C GLN A 69 -16.04 -2.88 -11.05
N ALA A 70 -15.84 -4.01 -11.72
CA ALA A 70 -16.90 -4.73 -12.43
C ALA A 70 -17.95 -5.28 -11.47
N VAL A 71 -17.54 -5.85 -10.33
CA VAL A 71 -18.46 -6.30 -9.27
C VAL A 71 -19.27 -5.13 -8.72
N LEU A 72 -18.61 -4.00 -8.42
CA LEU A 72 -19.28 -2.80 -7.90
C LEU A 72 -20.20 -2.13 -8.93
N ARG A 73 -19.93 -2.25 -10.24
CA ARG A 73 -20.81 -1.72 -11.30
C ARG A 73 -21.92 -2.69 -11.69
N GLY A 74 -21.72 -3.99 -11.49
CA GLY A 74 -22.68 -5.03 -11.87
C GLY A 74 -24.05 -4.86 -11.20
N PRO A 75 -25.11 -5.53 -11.68
CA PRO A 75 -26.46 -5.42 -11.13
C PRO A 75 -26.63 -6.07 -9.73
N GLY A 76 -25.54 -6.23 -8.98
CA GLY A 76 -25.53 -6.87 -7.66
C GLY A 76 -26.45 -6.16 -6.66
N ALA A 77 -26.95 -6.93 -5.70
CA ALA A 77 -27.81 -6.43 -4.65
C ALA A 77 -27.08 -5.36 -3.82
N LEU A 78 -27.78 -4.25 -3.56
CA LEU A 78 -27.38 -3.32 -2.52
C LEU A 78 -27.45 -4.05 -1.17
N GLY A 79 -26.47 -3.79 -0.33
CA GLY A 79 -26.47 -4.30 1.02
C GLY A 79 -27.57 -3.71 1.89
N PRO A 80 -27.73 -4.23 3.12
CA PRO A 80 -28.73 -3.73 4.07
C PRO A 80 -28.52 -2.25 4.42
N ASP A 81 -27.34 -1.72 4.13
CA ASP A 81 -26.91 -0.36 4.37
C ASP A 81 -27.03 0.54 3.12
N GLY A 82 -27.64 0.03 2.04
CA GLY A 82 -27.87 0.73 0.78
C GLY A 82 -26.64 0.83 -0.13
N GLU A 83 -25.52 0.23 0.25
CA GLU A 83 -24.24 0.34 -0.46
C GLU A 83 -23.87 -0.95 -1.18
N ARG A 84 -22.93 -0.84 -2.12
CA ARG A 84 -22.39 -2.01 -2.82
C ARG A 84 -21.16 -2.53 -2.12
N HIS A 85 -21.16 -3.84 -1.87
CA HIS A 85 -20.06 -4.58 -1.26
C HIS A 85 -19.52 -5.62 -2.24
N LEU A 86 -18.23 -5.95 -2.12
CA LEU A 86 -17.55 -6.89 -3.00
C LEU A 86 -18.02 -8.33 -2.82
N VAL A 87 -18.48 -8.69 -1.60
CA VAL A 87 -18.88 -10.07 -1.27
C VAL A 87 -20.20 -10.06 -0.53
N GLY A 88 -21.18 -10.81 -1.06
CA GLY A 88 -22.40 -11.18 -0.32
C GLY A 88 -23.32 -10.02 0.08
N GLY A 89 -23.15 -8.83 -0.51
CA GLY A 89 -23.99 -7.67 -0.21
C GLY A 89 -23.86 -7.15 1.23
N ALA A 90 -22.77 -7.43 1.94
CA ALA A 90 -22.53 -6.88 3.26
C ALA A 90 -21.06 -6.51 3.44
N LEU A 91 -20.78 -5.55 4.32
CA LEU A 91 -19.41 -5.13 4.60
C LEU A 91 -18.60 -6.32 5.11
N SER A 92 -17.51 -6.61 4.42
CA SER A 92 -16.63 -7.73 4.71
C SER A 92 -15.17 -7.29 4.78
N TYR A 93 -14.30 -8.22 5.18
CA TYR A 93 -12.86 -8.00 5.12
C TYR A 93 -12.37 -7.68 3.69
N ALA A 94 -13.02 -8.21 2.66
CA ALA A 94 -12.66 -7.92 1.27
C ALA A 94 -12.83 -6.44 0.94
N ASP A 95 -13.90 -5.81 1.44
CA ASP A 95 -14.17 -4.39 1.23
C ASP A 95 -13.11 -3.51 1.88
N ILE A 96 -12.75 -3.80 3.14
CA ILE A 96 -11.70 -3.07 3.86
C ILE A 96 -10.34 -3.27 3.19
N ALA A 97 -10.00 -4.51 2.82
CA ALA A 97 -8.73 -4.82 2.17
C ALA A 97 -8.61 -4.11 0.81
N MET A 98 -9.68 -4.11 0.01
CA MET A 98 -9.73 -3.38 -1.26
C MET A 98 -9.64 -1.87 -1.04
N ALA A 99 -10.39 -1.32 -0.08
CA ALA A 99 -10.37 0.09 0.26
C ALA A 99 -8.95 0.55 0.66
N VAL A 100 -8.21 -0.27 1.40
CA VAL A 100 -6.80 -0.05 1.74
C VAL A 100 -5.89 -0.19 0.51
N ALA A 101 -6.11 -1.19 -0.35
CA ALA A 101 -5.32 -1.36 -1.58
C ALA A 101 -5.45 -0.16 -2.53
N VAL A 102 -6.65 0.41 -2.65
CA VAL A 102 -6.94 1.59 -3.47
C VAL A 102 -6.20 2.84 -2.98
N GLN A 103 -5.71 2.87 -1.73
CA GLN A 103 -4.82 3.95 -1.26
C GLN A 103 -3.51 4.03 -2.06
N ALA A 104 -3.09 2.93 -2.69
CA ALA A 104 -1.93 2.90 -3.56
C ALA A 104 -2.14 3.70 -4.86
N LEU A 105 -3.39 3.79 -5.34
CA LEU A 105 -3.79 4.61 -6.49
C LEU A 105 -3.82 6.10 -6.11
N LYS A 106 -4.59 6.42 -5.06
CA LYS A 106 -4.77 7.78 -4.54
C LYS A 106 -4.67 7.73 -3.01
N PRO A 107 -3.59 8.20 -2.39
CA PRO A 107 -3.50 8.24 -0.94
C PRO A 107 -4.67 9.02 -0.35
N PHE A 108 -5.13 8.61 0.84
CA PHE A 108 -5.96 9.50 1.64
C PHE A 108 -5.17 10.78 1.96
N GLY A 109 -5.91 11.88 2.17
CA GLY A 109 -5.33 13.10 2.72
C GLY A 109 -4.64 12.85 4.07
N PRO A 110 -4.12 13.89 4.74
CA PRO A 110 -3.46 13.73 6.03
C PRO A 110 -4.48 13.34 7.11
N SER A 111 -4.85 12.07 7.18
CA SER A 111 -5.62 11.50 8.27
C SER A 111 -4.75 10.46 8.96
N SER A 112 -4.45 10.73 10.23
CA SER A 112 -3.73 9.90 11.23
C SER A 112 -2.23 9.64 11.08
N ALA A 113 -1.59 9.84 9.93
CA ALA A 113 -0.13 9.76 9.81
C ALA A 113 0.49 11.16 9.73
N ALA A 114 1.57 11.42 10.49
CA ALA A 114 2.32 12.69 10.48
C ALA A 114 2.87 13.11 9.09
N SER A 115 2.78 12.21 8.10
CA SER A 115 3.04 12.49 6.69
C SER A 115 2.10 11.67 5.81
N ALA A 116 1.55 12.30 4.77
CA ALA A 116 0.77 11.59 3.75
C ALA A 116 1.64 10.53 3.07
N ARG A 117 1.11 9.32 2.92
CA ARG A 117 1.83 8.24 2.23
C ARG A 117 2.07 8.67 0.78
N PRO A 118 3.31 8.62 0.26
CA PRO A 118 3.56 9.00 -1.12
C PRO A 118 2.81 8.04 -2.06
N PRO A 119 2.14 8.56 -3.10
CA PRO A 119 1.50 7.72 -4.10
C PRO A 119 2.52 6.84 -4.82
N LEU A 120 2.14 5.61 -5.17
CA LEU A 120 2.99 4.76 -6.01
C LEU A 120 2.98 5.33 -7.42
N LYS A 121 4.11 5.90 -7.87
CA LYS A 121 4.26 6.52 -9.20
C LYS A 121 3.81 5.61 -10.34
N VAL A 122 4.01 4.30 -10.19
CA VAL A 122 3.61 3.28 -11.18
C VAL A 122 2.08 3.15 -11.35
N LEU A 123 1.30 3.50 -10.32
CA LEU A 123 -0.16 3.39 -10.32
C LEU A 123 -0.87 4.72 -10.65
N GLN A 124 -0.16 5.85 -10.64
CA GLN A 124 -0.74 7.17 -10.93
C GLN A 124 -1.44 7.28 -12.28
N PRO A 125 -0.91 6.71 -13.40
CA PRO A 125 -1.58 6.80 -14.70
C PRO A 125 -2.98 6.17 -14.73
N TYR A 126 -3.27 5.25 -13.80
CA TYR A 126 -4.52 4.51 -13.75
C TYR A 126 -5.57 5.13 -12.81
N GLN A 127 -5.28 6.27 -12.18
CA GLN A 127 -6.24 6.93 -11.27
C GLN A 127 -7.56 7.26 -11.97
N ALA A 128 -7.51 7.70 -13.24
CA ALA A 128 -8.71 8.00 -14.02
C ALA A 128 -9.52 6.74 -14.37
N GLU A 129 -8.84 5.61 -14.65
CA GLU A 129 -9.48 4.32 -14.94
C GLU A 129 -10.30 3.83 -13.74
N PHE A 130 -9.76 4.00 -12.53
CA PHE A 130 -10.34 3.52 -11.29
C PHE A 130 -11.04 4.61 -10.45
N ALA A 131 -11.50 5.70 -11.08
CA ALA A 131 -12.14 6.81 -10.38
C ALA A 131 -13.36 6.38 -9.55
N ASP A 132 -14.20 5.49 -10.08
CA ASP A 132 -15.37 4.96 -9.37
C ASP A 132 -14.99 4.13 -8.15
N LEU A 133 -13.92 3.33 -8.25
CA LEU A 133 -13.42 2.51 -7.16
C LEU A 133 -12.82 3.39 -6.05
N ILE A 134 -12.18 4.50 -6.43
CA ILE A 134 -11.72 5.53 -5.50
C ILE A 134 -12.91 6.21 -4.80
N ALA A 135 -13.96 6.58 -5.54
CA ALA A 135 -15.16 7.19 -4.98
C ALA A 135 -15.90 6.25 -4.02
N TRP A 136 -16.06 4.97 -4.39
CA TRP A 136 -16.63 3.93 -3.53
C TRP A 136 -15.85 3.80 -2.22
N ARG A 137 -14.52 3.72 -2.30
CA ARG A 137 -13.66 3.70 -1.11
C ARG A 137 -13.88 4.94 -0.25
N ASP A 138 -13.90 6.12 -0.84
CA ASP A 138 -14.05 7.38 -0.11
C ASP A 138 -15.41 7.43 0.63
N ALA A 139 -16.49 6.95 0.00
CA ALA A 139 -17.80 6.81 0.63
C ALA A 139 -17.78 5.79 1.79
N LEU A 140 -17.12 4.64 1.60
CA LEU A 140 -16.96 3.62 2.64
C LEU A 140 -16.22 4.19 3.86
N PHE A 141 -15.10 4.88 3.67
CA PHE A 141 -14.39 5.49 4.79
C PHE A 141 -15.18 6.63 5.44
N ALA A 142 -15.87 7.47 4.67
CA ALA A 142 -16.70 8.54 5.25
C ALA A 142 -17.81 7.99 6.16
N LYS A 143 -18.36 6.82 5.81
CA LYS A 143 -19.42 6.15 6.58
C LYS A 143 -18.91 5.49 7.86
N TYR A 144 -17.80 4.75 7.79
CA TYR A 144 -17.31 3.92 8.91
C TYR A 144 -16.23 4.60 9.76
N PHE A 145 -15.54 5.60 9.21
CA PHE A 145 -14.47 6.34 9.87
C PHE A 145 -14.70 7.85 9.68
N PRO A 146 -15.84 8.39 10.17
CA PRO A 146 -16.06 9.82 10.12
C PRO A 146 -14.91 10.52 10.83
N THR A 147 -14.18 11.40 10.12
CA THR A 147 -13.21 12.26 10.77
C THR A 147 -13.97 13.18 11.70
N ASP A 148 -13.81 12.99 13.01
CA ASP A 148 -14.25 13.96 14.01
C ASP A 148 -13.53 15.29 13.77
N THR A 149 -14.13 16.15 12.97
CA THR A 149 -13.83 17.59 12.97
C THR A 149 -14.44 18.19 14.23
N LYS A 150 -13.96 17.78 15.40
CA LYS A 150 -14.16 18.48 16.67
C LYS A 150 -12.80 18.87 17.21
N SER A 151 -12.32 20.00 16.72
CA SER A 151 -11.46 20.88 17.49
C SER A 151 -12.31 22.10 17.83
N ASP A 152 -12.97 22.03 18.98
CA ASP A 152 -13.30 23.22 19.77
C ASP A 152 -11.99 23.82 20.32
#